data_AF-A0A5R9EVJ2-F1
#
_entry.id   AF-A0A5R9EVJ2-F1
#
_cell.length_a   1.000
_cell.length_b   1.000
_cell.length_c   1.000
_cell.angle_alpha   90.00
_cell.angle_beta   90.00
_cell.angle_gamma   90.00
#
_symmetry.space_group_name_H-M   'P 1'
#
loop_
_entity.id
_entity.type
_entity.pdbx_description
1 polymer ?
#
loop_
_entity_poly.entity_id
_entity_poly.type
_entity_poly.pdbx_seq_one_letter_code
_entity_poly.pdbx_strand_id
1 'polypeptide(L)' 'MKEFSIYIETVGNVSKHFNIKAESYEKLVEDIKAEKSGWLEFDDELVNVSNVISVRVNNVEDIDTM' A
#
# COMPACT_ATOMS: atom_id res chain seq x y z
N MET A 1 4.63 16.37 4.55
CA MET A 1 4.99 14.94 4.52
C MET A 1 4.37 14.38 3.25
N LYS A 2 5.10 13.61 2.43
CA LYS A 2 4.52 13.03 1.21
C LYS A 2 3.72 11.77 1.56
N GLU A 3 2.46 11.73 1.19
CA GLU A 3 1.58 10.58 1.35
C GLU A 3 1.42 9.84 0.02
N PHE A 4 1.23 8.53 0.07
CA PHE A 4 1.08 7.69 -1.11
C PHE A 4 -0.23 6.93 -1.03
N SER A 5 -0.95 6.89 -2.15
CA SER A 5 -2.12 6.06 -2.31
C SER A 5 -1.70 4.73 -2.93
N ILE A 6 -1.94 3.62 -2.22
CA ILE A 6 -1.61 2.28 -2.69
C ILE A 6 -2.86 1.45 -2.94
N TYR A 7 -2.83 0.69 -4.03
CA TYR A 7 -3.83 -0.29 -4.39
C TYR A 7 -3.21 -1.67 -4.30
N ILE A 8 -3.77 -2.51 -3.43
CA ILE A 8 -3.34 -3.89 -3.24
C ILE A 8 -4.42 -4.81 -3.79
N GLU A 9 -4.03 -5.67 -4.73
CA GLU A 9 -4.88 -6.72 -5.28
C GLU A 9 -4.50 -8.07 -4.67
N THR A 10 -5.47 -8.76 -4.07
CA THR A 10 -5.26 -10.09 -3.47
C THR A 10 -6.00 -11.18 -4.24
N VAL A 11 -5.52 -12.42 -4.12
CA VAL A 11 -6.23 -13.60 -4.64
C VAL A 11 -7.63 -13.64 -4.02
N GLY A 12 -8.67 -13.54 -4.85
CA GLY A 12 -10.06 -13.38 -4.42
C GLY A 12 -10.74 -12.05 -4.82
N ASN A 13 -10.07 -11.19 -5.58
CA ASN A 13 -10.62 -9.94 -6.19
C ASN A 13 -11.05 -8.84 -5.21
N VAL A 14 -10.49 -8.79 -4.00
CA VAL A 14 -10.71 -7.64 -3.11
C VAL A 14 -9.56 -6.65 -3.30
N SER A 15 -9.75 -5.66 -4.18
CA SER A 15 -8.84 -4.52 -4.25
C SER A 15 -9.08 -3.62 -3.03
N LYS A 16 -8.03 -3.42 -2.21
CA LYS A 16 -8.07 -2.47 -1.08
C LYS A 16 -7.21 -1.25 -1.40
N HIS A 17 -7.72 -0.08 -1.02
CA HIS A 17 -7.05 1.20 -1.18
C HIS A 17 -6.61 1.72 0.19
N PHE A 18 -5.35 2.11 0.31
CA PHE A 18 -4.79 2.63 1.56
C PHE A 18 -3.98 3.90 1.29
N ASN A 19 -4.07 4.86 2.20
CA ASN A 19 -3.17 6.02 2.24
C ASN A 19 -2.08 5.76 3.26
N ILE A 20 -0.83 5.73 2.82
CA ILE A 20 0.27 5.26 3.66
C ILE A 20 1.43 6.25 3.64
N LYS A 21 2.19 6.27 4.73
CA LYS A 21 3.43 7.03 4.81
C LYS A 21 4.51 6.41 3.92
N ALA A 22 5.40 7.26 3.40
CA ALA A 22 6.53 6.87 2.54
C ALA A 22 7.41 5.76 3.16
N GLU A 23 7.67 5.85 4.46
CA GLU A 23 8.54 4.91 5.19
C GLU A 23 7.89 3.53 5.35
N SER A 24 6.57 3.47 5.57
CA SER A 24 5.82 2.23 5.67
C SER A 24 5.70 1.51 4.33
N TYR A 25 5.79 2.26 3.22
CA TYR A 25 5.71 1.72 1.87
C TYR A 25 6.90 0.83 1.50
N GLU A 26 8.14 1.28 1.73
CA GLU A 26 9.34 0.54 1.30
C GLU A 26 9.39 -0.85 1.94
N LYS A 27 9.16 -0.90 3.26
CA LYS A 27 9.12 -2.14 4.02
C LYS A 27 8.00 -3.07 3.53
N LEU A 28 6.80 -2.54 3.31
CA LEU A 28 5.67 -3.33 2.81
C LEU A 28 5.97 -3.97 1.45
N VAL A 29 6.62 -3.23 0.55
CA VAL A 29 6.99 -3.75 -0.78
C VAL A 29 8.03 -4.85 -0.69
N GLU A 30 9.01 -4.73 0.22
CA GLU A 30 9.99 -5.79 0.46
C GLU A 30 9.34 -7.07 0.98
N ASP A 31 8.47 -6.94 2.00
CA ASP A 31 7.73 -8.07 2.58
C ASP A 31 6.87 -8.78 1.51
N ILE A 32 6.11 -8.00 0.72
CA ILE A 32 5.26 -8.55 -0.35
C ILE A 32 6.08 -9.24 -1.44
N LYS A 33 7.27 -8.73 -1.79
CA LYS A 33 8.14 -9.39 -2.77
C LYS A 33 8.70 -10.72 -2.26
N ALA A 34 9.02 -10.80 -0.97
CA ALA A 34 9.58 -12.00 -0.35
C ALA A 34 8.51 -13.08 -0.12
N GLU A 35 7.36 -12.70 0.44
CA GLU A 35 6.39 -13.66 0.99
C GLU A 35 5.01 -13.59 0.32
N LYS A 36 4.78 -12.65 -0.60
CA LYS A 36 3.44 -12.28 -1.13
C LYS A 36 2.46 -11.87 -0.03
N SER A 37 3.00 -11.41 1.11
CA SER A 37 2.25 -10.87 2.23
C SER A 37 3.08 -9.81 2.96
N GLY A 38 2.42 -8.96 3.74
CA GLY A 38 3.07 -7.94 4.55
C GLY A 38 2.13 -7.29 5.55
N TRP A 39 2.70 -6.54 6.48
CA TRP A 39 1.94 -5.76 7.44
C TRP A 39 1.93 -4.30 7.03
N LEU A 40 0.73 -3.72 7.02
CA LEU A 40 0.52 -2.32 6.73
C LEU A 40 -0.05 -1.62 7.96
N GLU A 41 0.56 -0.51 8.36
CA GLU A 41 0.02 0.38 9.38
C GLU A 41 -0.79 1.51 8.70
N PHE A 42 -2.05 1.66 9.10
CA PHE A 42 -2.99 2.65 8.56
C PHE A 42 -3.92 3.11 9.69
N ASP A 43 -4.08 4.42 9.89
CA ASP A 43 -4.92 5.00 10.95
C ASP A 43 -4.73 4.35 12.35
N ASP A 44 -3.47 4.12 12.74
CA ASP A 44 -3.06 3.41 13.97
C ASP A 44 -3.52 1.93 14.06
N GLU A 45 -4.05 1.37 12.97
CA GLU A 45 -4.39 -0.05 12.84
C GLU A 45 -3.35 -0.80 12.01
N LEU A 46 -2.99 -2.01 12.46
CA LEU A 46 -2.15 -2.94 11.72
C LEU A 46 -3.01 -3.93 10.92
N VAL A 47 -2.93 -3.84 9.61
CA VAL A 47 -3.63 -4.72 8.67
C VAL A 47 -2.63 -5.68 8.04
N ASN A 48 -2.88 -6.99 8.17
CA ASN A 48 -2.15 -7.97 7.38
C ASN A 48 -2.76 -8.05 5.97
N VAL A 49 -1.93 -7.84 4.97
CA VAL A 49 -2.28 -8.07 3.56
C VAL A 49 -1.56 -9.32 3.09
N SER A 50 -2.33 -10.32 2.66
CA SER A 50 -1.81 -11.63 2.25
C SER A 50 -2.33 -12.00 0.86
N ASN A 51 -1.66 -12.96 0.22
CA ASN A 51 -1.98 -13.40 -1.14
C ASN A 51 -1.94 -12.25 -2.16
N VAL A 52 -0.98 -11.34 -2.02
CA VAL A 52 -0.86 -10.17 -2.89
C VAL A 52 -0.41 -10.60 -4.29
N ILE A 53 -1.15 -10.15 -5.29
CA ILE A 53 -0.88 -10.37 -6.72
C ILE A 53 -0.13 -9.16 -7.28
N SER A 54 -0.65 -7.96 -7.02
CA SER A 54 -0.08 -6.72 -7.54
C SER A 54 -0.24 -5.58 -6.52
N VAL A 55 0.75 -4.67 -6.53
CA VAL A 55 0.72 -3.41 -5.78
C VAL A 55 0.89 -2.29 -6.79
N ARG A 56 -0.05 -1.34 -6.82
CA ARG A 56 0.07 -0.11 -7.61
C ARG A 56 0.16 1.09 -6.70
N VAL A 57 1.13 1.95 -6.96
CA VAL A 57 1.32 3.19 -6.22
C VAL A 57 0.93 4.33 -7.13
N ASN A 58 -0.04 5.11 -6.70
CA ASN A 58 -0.27 6.42 -7.28
C ASN A 58 0.46 7.42 -6.40
N ASN A 59 1.48 8.06 -6.97
CA ASN A 59 2.01 9.28 -6.39
C ASN A 59 0.87 10.29 -6.39
N VAL A 60 0.41 10.69 -5.21
CA VAL A 60 -0.38 11.90 -5.07
C VAL A 60 0.63 13.04 -5.19
N GLU A 61 1.06 13.34 -6.41
CA GLU A 61 1.61 14.67 -6.65
C GLU A 61 0.43 15.61 -6.40
N ASP A 62 0.59 16.55 -5.45
CA ASP A 62 -0.36 17.65 -5.25
C ASP A 62 -0.73 18.19 -6.63
N ILE A 63 -1.93 17.87 -7.10
CA ILE A 63 -2.49 18.53 -8.28
C ILE A 63 -2.84 19.91 -7.75
N ASP A 64 -1.88 20.82 -7.91
CA ASP A 64 -2.09 22.25 -7.74
C ASP A 64 -3.14 22.66 -8.79
N THR A 65 -4.41 22.58 -8.40
CA THR A 65 -5.52 23.05 -9.22
C THR A 65 -5.46 24.58 -9.19
N MET A 66 -4.74 25.15 -10.16
CA MET A 66 -4.79 26.57 -10.49
C MET A 66 -6.17 26.97 -11.04
#